data_AF-A0A401FJV3-F1
#
_entry.id   AF-A0A401FJV3-F1
#
_cell.length_a   1.000
_cell.length_b   1.000
_cell.length_c   1.000
_cell.angle_alpha   90.00
_cell.angle_beta   90.00
_cell.angle_gamma   90.00
#
_symmetry.space_group_name_H-M   'P 1'
#
loop_
_entity.id
_entity.type
_entity.pdbx_description
1 polymer ?
#
loop_
_entity_poly.entity_id
_entity_poly.type
_entity_poly.pdbx_seq_one_letter_code
_entity_poly.pdbx_strand_id
1 'polypeptide(L)'
;MIRAYSNSVSTAIDEIGLVQLINKKIISLTVEYPLLDKLNYYLLENNYQIKDTSYTDKVTIAVAVSEQEVDKFLEDITNLLANQFKSSIGDTEIFEVDFEK
;
A
#
# COMPACT_ATOMS: atom_id res chain seq x y z
N MET A 1 5.16 -37.01 50.69
CA MET A 1 4.31 -36.93 49.49
C MET A 1 4.76 -35.73 48.68
N ILE A 2 5.20 -35.97 47.45
CA ILE A 2 5.85 -34.99 46.57
C ILE A 2 4.78 -34.06 46.00
N ARG A 3 5.00 -32.74 46.13
CA ARG A 3 4.30 -31.70 45.37
C ARG A 3 5.12 -31.42 44.12
N ALA A 4 4.59 -31.70 42.94
CA ALA A 4 5.24 -31.41 41.68
C ALA A 4 4.21 -31.25 40.56
N TYR A 5 4.02 -29.98 40.20
CA TYR A 5 3.76 -29.41 38.88
C TYR A 5 2.49 -29.84 38.14
N SER A 6 1.53 -28.91 38.19
CA SER A 6 0.51 -28.67 37.17
C SER A 6 1.01 -29.01 35.77
N ASN A 7 0.45 -30.07 35.20
CA ASN A 7 0.56 -30.34 33.77
C ASN A 7 -0.42 -29.41 33.03
N SER A 8 -0.19 -28.10 33.12
CA SER A 8 -0.77 -27.10 32.22
C SER A 8 0.24 -26.84 31.12
N VAL A 9 0.38 -27.79 30.21
CA VAL A 9 1.01 -27.49 28.91
C VAL A 9 -0.07 -26.79 28.09
N SER A 10 -0.21 -25.49 28.38
CA SER A 10 -0.70 -24.51 27.44
C SER A 10 0.21 -24.54 26.23
N THR A 11 -0.29 -25.03 25.10
CA THR A 11 0.04 -24.38 23.83
C THR A 11 -1.09 -24.62 22.84
N ALA A 12 -2.12 -23.78 22.96
CA ALA A 12 -2.74 -23.24 21.77
C ALA A 12 -1.62 -22.57 20.96
N ILE A 13 -1.10 -23.26 19.95
CA ILE A 13 -0.65 -22.59 18.72
C ILE A 13 -1.93 -22.60 17.87
N ASP A 14 -2.92 -21.79 18.24
CA ASP A 14 -3.06 -20.41 17.80
C ASP A 14 -2.81 -20.32 16.30
N GLU A 15 -3.93 -20.17 15.60
CA GLU A 15 -4.02 -19.74 14.21
C GLU A 15 -3.17 -18.47 14.02
N ILE A 16 -1.86 -18.61 13.86
CA ILE A 16 -1.03 -17.52 13.38
C ILE A 16 -1.33 -17.43 11.89
N GLY A 17 -2.50 -16.88 11.57
CA GLY A 17 -2.71 -16.15 10.34
C GLY A 17 -1.51 -15.23 10.20
N LEU A 18 -0.66 -15.52 9.22
CA LEU A 18 0.49 -14.70 8.88
C LEU A 18 -0.07 -13.35 8.41
N VAL A 19 -0.36 -12.45 9.36
CA VAL A 19 -0.54 -11.04 9.07
C VAL A 19 0.81 -10.55 8.57
N GLN A 20 0.97 -10.49 7.25
CA GLN A 20 2.13 -9.83 6.67
C GLN A 20 1.97 -8.33 6.91
N LEU A 21 2.81 -7.79 7.79
CA LEU A 21 3.04 -6.36 7.89
C LEU A 21 3.76 -5.93 6.61
N ILE A 22 3.03 -5.36 5.65
CA ILE A 22 3.60 -4.85 4.41
C ILE A 22 3.76 -3.34 4.57
N ASN A 23 5.01 -2.88 4.49
CA ASN A 23 5.31 -1.45 4.44
C ASN A 23 4.78 -0.90 3.12
N LYS A 24 3.74 -0.06 3.18
CA LYS A 24 3.26 0.68 2.01
C LYS A 24 3.68 2.13 2.14
N LYS A 25 4.18 2.68 1.05
CA LYS A 25 4.49 4.10 0.97
C LYS A 25 3.32 4.83 0.37
N ILE A 26 2.92 5.92 1.01
CA ILE A 26 1.90 6.80 0.44
C ILE A 26 2.60 7.70 -0.57
N ILE A 27 2.24 7.56 -1.84
CA ILE A 27 2.75 8.40 -2.92
C ILE A 27 1.62 9.31 -3.37
N SER A 28 1.81 10.62 -3.18
CA SER A 28 0.91 11.63 -3.70
C SER A 28 1.34 12.03 -5.10
N LEU A 29 0.48 11.76 -6.07
CA LEU A 29 0.65 12.04 -7.48
C LEU A 29 -0.23 13.21 -7.89
N THR A 30 0.39 14.37 -8.10
CA THR A 30 -0.29 15.55 -8.62
C THR A 30 -0.15 15.58 -10.14
N VAL A 31 -1.29 15.48 -10.81
CA VAL A 31 -1.42 15.48 -12.27
C VAL A 31 -2.47 16.49 -12.72
N GLU A 32 -2.39 16.87 -13.99
CA GLU A 32 -3.44 17.69 -14.60
C GLU A 32 -4.63 16.82 -15.01
N TYR A 33 -5.83 17.42 -15.07
CA TYR A 33 -7.06 16.76 -15.50
C TYR A 33 -6.93 15.87 -16.77
N PRO A 34 -6.25 16.28 -17.86
CA PRO A 34 -6.11 15.40 -19.03
C PRO A 34 -5.26 14.15 -18.78
N LEU A 35 -4.40 14.16 -17.76
CA LEU A 35 -3.56 13.03 -17.36
C LEU A 35 -4.20 12.19 -16.25
N LEU A 36 -5.17 12.74 -15.52
CA LEU A 36 -5.95 12.03 -14.50
C LEU A 36 -6.56 10.75 -15.06
N ASP A 37 -7.20 10.81 -16.22
CA ASP A 37 -7.92 9.66 -16.81
C ASP A 37 -6.96 8.49 -17.07
N LYS A 38 -5.79 8.78 -17.64
CA LYS A 38 -4.72 7.79 -17.86
C LYS A 38 -4.20 7.22 -16.54
N LEU A 39 -3.91 8.09 -15.57
CA LEU A 39 -3.40 7.68 -14.27
C LEU A 39 -4.41 6.77 -13.57
N ASN A 40 -5.68 7.15 -13.57
CA ASN A 40 -6.75 6.39 -12.93
C ASN A 40 -6.97 5.03 -13.60
N TYR A 41 -6.94 4.99 -14.94
CA TYR A 41 -7.00 3.74 -15.69
C TYR A 41 -5.83 2.80 -15.33
N TYR A 42 -4.60 3.32 -15.27
CA TYR A 42 -3.43 2.54 -14.86
C TYR A 42 -3.55 2.01 -13.43
N LEU A 43 -4.02 2.84 -12.50
CA LEU A 43 -4.22 2.45 -11.09
C LEU A 43 -5.26 1.34 -10.95
N LEU A 44 -6.37 1.42 -11.70
CA LEU A 44 -7.41 0.40 -11.74
C LEU A 44 -6.88 -0.91 -12.36
N GLU A 45 -6.15 -0.82 -13.47
CA GLU A 45 -5.59 -1.99 -14.17
C GLU A 45 -4.61 -2.75 -13.27
N ASN A 46 -3.78 -2.04 -12.52
CA ASN A 46 -2.76 -2.61 -11.63
C ASN A 46 -3.27 -2.86 -10.20
N ASN A 47 -4.56 -2.69 -9.93
CA ASN A 47 -5.17 -2.92 -8.61
C ASN A 47 -4.51 -2.11 -7.47
N TYR A 48 -4.02 -0.90 -7.77
CA TYR A 48 -3.43 -0.04 -6.75
C TYR A 48 -4.50 0.58 -5.85
N GLN A 49 -4.21 0.62 -4.55
CA GLN A 49 -5.12 1.17 -3.56
C GLN A 49 -4.97 2.69 -3.50
N ILE A 50 -5.99 3.40 -4.00
CA ILE A 50 -6.10 4.85 -3.88
C ILE A 50 -6.59 5.17 -2.46
N LYS A 51 -5.76 5.86 -1.68
CA LYS A 51 -6.06 6.28 -0.30
C LYS A 51 -6.86 7.57 -0.25
N ASP A 52 -6.49 8.54 -1.08
CA ASP A 52 -7.17 9.84 -1.14
C ASP A 52 -7.10 10.39 -2.56
N THR A 53 -8.07 11.22 -2.93
CA THR A 53 -8.00 12.00 -4.16
C THR A 53 -8.52 13.41 -3.91
N SER A 54 -7.62 14.37 -4.03
CA SER A 54 -7.88 15.78 -3.83
C SER A 54 -7.99 16.49 -5.18
N TYR A 55 -9.20 16.96 -5.48
CA TYR A 55 -9.50 17.75 -6.68
C TYR A 55 -9.39 19.24 -6.36
N THR A 56 -8.24 19.83 -6.63
CA THR A 56 -7.99 21.26 -6.38
C THR A 56 -7.71 21.97 -7.71
N ASP A 57 -6.66 22.79 -7.80
CA ASP A 57 -6.18 23.36 -9.06
C ASP A 57 -5.60 22.26 -9.98
N LYS A 58 -4.96 21.26 -9.36
CA LYS A 58 -4.52 20.01 -9.98
C LYS A 58 -5.06 18.84 -9.16
N VAL A 59 -5.16 17.68 -9.80
CA VAL A 59 -5.69 16.49 -9.16
C VAL A 59 -4.54 15.77 -8.48
N THR A 60 -4.64 15.61 -7.16
CA THR A 60 -3.63 14.91 -6.37
C THR A 60 -4.22 13.60 -5.88
N ILE A 61 -3.63 12.49 -6.32
CA ILE A 61 -4.05 11.14 -5.93
C ILE A 61 -3.02 10.61 -4.94
N ALA A 62 -3.44 10.29 -3.71
CA ALA A 62 -2.61 9.56 -2.77
C ALA A 62 -2.82 8.06 -2.99
N VAL A 63 -1.77 7.34 -3.38
CA VAL A 63 -1.80 5.90 -3.64
C VAL A 63 -0.91 5.21 -2.62
N ALA A 64 -1.43 4.17 -1.98
CA ALA A 64 -0.65 3.32 -1.09
C ALA A 64 -0.03 2.19 -1.91
N VAL A 65 1.29 2.24 -2.11
CA VAL A 65 2.01 1.23 -2.89
C VAL A 65 3.12 0.61 -2.03
N SER A 66 3.24 -0.71 -2.10
CA SER A 66 4.23 -1.49 -1.35
C SER A 66 5.63 -0.95 -1.59
N GLU A 67 6.47 -0.86 -0.56
CA GLU A 67 7.83 -0.32 -0.68
C GLU A 67 8.66 -1.00 -1.78
N GLN A 68 8.45 -2.30 -1.99
CA GLN A 68 9.12 -3.08 -3.04
C GLN A 68 8.62 -2.74 -4.45
N GLU A 69 7.40 -2.23 -4.57
CA GLU A 69 6.77 -1.85 -5.85
C GLU A 69 6.84 -0.36 -6.13
N VAL A 70 7.25 0.47 -5.15
CA VAL A 70 7.38 1.93 -5.31
C VAL A 70 8.26 2.30 -6.51
N ASP A 71 9.41 1.63 -6.65
CA ASP A 71 10.37 1.91 -7.73
C ASP A 71 9.75 1.62 -9.11
N LYS A 72 9.14 0.43 -9.23
CA LYS A 72 8.45 0.01 -10.46
C LYS A 72 7.27 0.93 -10.78
N PHE A 73 6.47 1.27 -9.77
CA PHE A 73 5.35 2.19 -9.90
C PHE A 73 5.80 3.56 -10.40
N LEU A 74 6.85 4.14 -9.81
CA LEU A 74 7.39 5.42 -10.27
C LEU A 74 7.89 5.35 -11.71
N GLU A 75 8.53 4.25 -12.11
CA GLU A 75 8.99 4.03 -13.49
C GLU A 75 7.82 3.96 -14.47
N ASP A 76 6.79 3.16 -14.16
CA ASP A 76 5.58 3.03 -14.95
C ASP A 76 4.83 4.36 -15.08
N ILE A 77 4.64 5.08 -13.97
CA ILE A 77 4.00 6.40 -13.97
C ILE A 77 4.82 7.40 -14.78
N THR A 78 6.16 7.34 -14.68
CA THR A 78 7.04 8.18 -15.49
C THR A 78 6.91 7.92 -16.97
N ASN A 79 6.78 6.66 -17.36
CA ASN A 79 6.56 6.25 -18.74
C ASN A 79 5.15 6.66 -19.23
N LEU A 80 4.12 6.45 -18.41
CA LEU A 80 2.72 6.76 -18.71
C LEU A 80 2.46 8.26 -18.88
N LEU A 81 3.04 9.06 -17.97
CA LEU A 81 2.83 10.51 -17.90
C LEU A 81 3.98 11.30 -18.55
N ALA A 82 4.96 10.61 -19.15
CA ALA A 82 6.14 11.22 -19.76
C ALA A 82 6.82 12.26 -18.84
N ASN A 83 6.92 11.95 -17.54
CA ASN A 83 7.45 12.84 -16.51
C ASN A 83 6.70 14.19 -16.32
N GLN A 84 5.45 14.29 -16.81
CA GLN A 84 4.59 15.48 -16.65
C GLN A 84 3.69 15.37 -15.41
N PHE A 85 4.25 14.91 -14.30
CA PHE A 85 3.55 14.79 -13.02
C PHE A 85 4.46 15.25 -11.90
N LYS A 86 3.86 15.58 -10.76
CA LYS A 86 4.60 15.75 -9.51
C LYS A 86 4.29 14.58 -8.60
N SER A 87 5.29 13.77 -8.29
CA SER A 87 5.23 12.84 -7.18
C SER A 87 5.78 13.50 -5.92
N SER A 88 5.03 13.36 -4.83
CA SER A 88 5.51 13.63 -3.48
C SER A 88 5.40 12.33 -2.72
N ILE A 89 6.53 11.81 -2.29
CA ILE A 89 6.56 10.61 -1.46
C ILE A 89 6.27 11.08 -0.04
N GLY A 90 5.12 10.66 0.50
CA GLY A 90 4.72 10.93 1.87
C GLY A 90 5.33 9.93 2.85
N ASP A 91 4.74 9.88 4.03
CA ASP A 91 5.13 8.92 5.06
C ASP A 91 4.89 7.47 4.64
N THR A 92 5.76 6.59 5.11
CA THR A 92 5.57 5.14 5.00
C THR A 92 4.59 4.72 6.09
N GLU A 93 3.46 4.16 5.70
CA GLU A 93 2.48 3.59 6.61
C GLU A 93 2.51 2.07 6.54
N ILE A 94 2.51 1.44 7.70
CA ILE A 94 2.49 -0.01 7.80
C ILE A 94 1.04 -0.43 7.66
N PHE A 95 0.73 -1.21 6.61
CA PHE A 95 -0.59 -1.78 6.43
C PHE A 95 -0.55 -3.25 6.84
N GLU A 96 -1.41 -3.61 7.80
CA GLU A 96 -1.75 -5.00 8.09
C GLU A 96 -2.77 -5.43 7.04
N VAL A 97 -2.39 -6.38 6.19
CA VAL A 97 -3.30 -6.98 5.21
C VAL A 97 -3.67 -8.36 5.72
N ASP A 98 -4.94 -8.55 6.07
CA ASP A 98 -5.50 -9.85 6.40
C ASP A 98 -5.44 -10.76 5.16
N PHE A 99 -4.73 -11.89 5.30
CA PHE A 99 -4.72 -12.94 4.30
C PHE A 99 -6.01 -13.77 4.44
N GLU A 100 -7.11 -13.32 3.85
CA GLU A 100 -8.27 -14.19 3.66
C GLU A 100 -8.02 -15.13 2.47
N LYS A 101 -8.13 -16.42 2.75
CA LYS A 101 -7.84 -17.55 1.85
C LYS A 101 -9.00 -17.84 0.88
#